data_AF-A0A8T4YP47-F1
#
_entry.id   AF-A0A8T4YP47-F1
#
_cell.length_a   1.000
_cell.length_b   1.000
_cell.length_c   1.000
_cell.angle_alpha   90.00
_cell.angle_beta   90.00
_cell.angle_gamma   90.00
#
_symmetry.space_group_name_H-M   'P 1'
#
loop_
_entity.id
_entity.type
_entity.pdbx_description
1 polymer ?
#
loop_
_entity_poly.entity_id
_entity_poly.type
_entity_poly.pdbx_seq_one_letter_code
_entity_poly.pdbx_strand_id
1 'polypeptide(L)'
;QEIAEYFRGLREKYYDPLGLIDPKAERVDPSIMVHQIPGGMFSNLLEQLREQNAVHRLKEVLEEVPRVREELGYPPLVTPTSQLVGIQAVLNVLSGKRYSIVPKEIKDYVKGFYGQPPAPIDETVKKLIIGDEESITCRPADLLEPALDKIPEDVKPYIESEEDMLTYALFPAIAPEFFKKRKAKREEAKTSIPQERMAELEQVAAISAAIAAYTASLGEVKALTLQRARRGISPWVLAGRQSLAEQGV
;
A
#
# COMPACT_ATOMS: atom_id res chain seq x y z
N GLN A 1 -8.48 14.42 23.03
CA GLN A 1 -9.75 15.02 22.57
C GLN A 1 -9.51 15.99 21.41
N GLU A 2 -8.62 16.98 21.57
CA GLU A 2 -8.22 17.94 20.51
C GLU A 2 -7.81 17.27 19.18
N ILE A 3 -7.02 16.19 19.24
CA ILE A 3 -6.60 15.43 18.03
C ILE A 3 -7.82 14.85 17.29
N ALA A 4 -8.80 14.31 18.02
CA ALA A 4 -10.00 13.73 17.43
C ALA A 4 -10.88 14.80 16.77
N GLU A 5 -10.97 15.99 17.37
CA GLU A 5 -11.69 17.13 16.80
C GLU A 5 -11.01 17.65 15.53
N TYR A 6 -9.67 17.72 15.53
CA TYR A 6 -8.90 18.07 14.34
C TYR A 6 -9.20 17.11 13.17
N PHE A 7 -9.11 15.80 13.39
CA PHE A 7 -9.39 14.82 12.33
C PHE A 7 -10.87 14.80 11.91
N ARG A 8 -11.80 15.05 12.84
CA ARG A 8 -13.21 15.21 12.50
C ARG A 8 -13.44 16.39 11.56
N GLY A 9 -12.84 17.54 11.86
CA GLY A 9 -12.91 18.71 10.99
C GLY A 9 -12.29 18.47 9.61
N LEU A 10 -11.19 17.70 9.52
CA LEU A 10 -10.62 17.30 8.23
C LEU A 10 -11.55 16.38 7.44
N ARG A 11 -12.17 15.39 8.10
CA ARG A 11 -13.13 14.47 7.48
C ARG A 11 -14.33 15.23 6.91
N GLU A 12 -14.96 16.08 7.72
CA GLU A 12 -16.14 16.86 7.31
C GLU A 12 -15.82 17.82 6.15
N LYS A 13 -14.62 18.43 6.17
CA LYS A 13 -14.21 19.40 5.16
C LYS A 13 -13.81 18.76 3.82
N TYR A 14 -13.07 17.65 3.86
CA TYR A 14 -12.41 17.10 2.68
C TYR A 14 -12.94 15.75 2.23
N TYR A 15 -13.49 14.95 3.14
CA TYR A 15 -13.78 13.54 2.87
C TYR A 15 -15.26 13.27 2.67
N ASP A 16 -16.12 13.75 3.57
CA ASP A 16 -17.57 13.57 3.48
C ASP A 16 -18.18 14.11 2.16
N PRO A 17 -17.73 15.28 1.62
CA PRO A 17 -18.22 15.77 0.33
C PRO A 17 -17.86 14.88 -0.87
N LEU A 18 -16.83 14.03 -0.76
CA LEU A 18 -16.41 13.14 -1.84
C LEU A 18 -17.28 11.88 -1.96
N GLY A 19 -18.01 11.52 -0.90
CA GLY A 19 -18.91 10.36 -0.90
C GLY A 19 -18.20 9.01 -1.12
N LEU A 20 -16.91 8.91 -0.80
CA LEU A 20 -16.09 7.72 -1.08
C LEU A 20 -16.37 6.54 -0.15
N ILE A 21 -16.83 6.79 1.07
CA ILE A 21 -17.20 5.73 2.01
C ILE A 21 -18.68 5.43 1.86
N ASP A 22 -18.99 4.18 1.55
CA ASP A 22 -20.35 3.70 1.58
C ASP A 22 -20.83 3.59 3.05
N PRO A 23 -21.99 4.16 3.40
CA PRO A 23 -22.56 4.03 4.75
C PRO A 23 -22.75 2.59 5.22
N LYS A 24 -22.87 1.62 4.32
CA LYS A 24 -22.91 0.18 4.65
C LYS A 24 -21.59 -0.32 5.21
N ALA A 25 -20.45 0.22 4.76
CA ALA A 25 -19.12 -0.17 5.24
C ALA A 25 -18.79 0.41 6.62
N GLU A 26 -19.47 1.48 7.04
CA GLU A 26 -19.30 2.08 8.38
C GLU A 26 -20.15 1.43 9.47
N ARG A 27 -21.15 0.62 9.08
CA ARG A 27 -22.04 -0.03 10.03
C ARG A 27 -21.32 -1.19 10.71
N VAL A 28 -21.62 -1.36 12.00
CA VAL A 28 -21.23 -2.57 12.73
C VAL A 28 -21.98 -3.75 12.13
N ASP A 29 -21.23 -4.75 11.65
CA ASP A 29 -21.77 -5.95 11.02
C ASP A 29 -21.35 -7.22 11.78
N PRO A 30 -22.26 -7.85 12.55
CA PRO A 30 -21.98 -9.11 13.24
C PRO A 30 -21.71 -10.30 12.29
N SER A 31 -22.13 -10.21 11.03
CA SER A 31 -21.96 -11.29 10.05
C SER A 31 -20.49 -11.53 9.65
N ILE A 32 -19.58 -10.63 10.06
CA ILE A 32 -18.13 -10.79 9.91
C ILE A 32 -17.60 -12.10 10.52
N MET A 33 -18.27 -12.64 11.55
CA MET A 33 -17.91 -13.93 12.15
C MET A 33 -18.05 -15.09 11.15
N VAL A 34 -18.92 -14.93 10.14
CA VAL A 34 -19.19 -15.92 9.10
C VAL A 34 -18.34 -15.65 7.87
N HIS A 35 -18.48 -14.46 7.25
CA HIS A 35 -17.81 -14.17 5.98
C HIS A 35 -16.33 -13.79 6.14
N GLN A 36 -15.91 -13.34 7.33
CA GLN A 36 -14.52 -13.01 7.70
C GLN A 36 -13.81 -12.00 6.78
N ILE A 37 -14.59 -11.17 6.09
CA ILE A 37 -14.07 -10.14 5.17
C ILE A 37 -13.58 -8.96 6.01
N PRO A 38 -12.31 -8.56 5.90
CA PRO A 38 -11.81 -7.35 6.56
C PRO A 38 -12.51 -6.09 6.06
N GLY A 39 -12.68 -5.08 6.93
CA GLY A 39 -13.43 -3.86 6.60
C GLY A 39 -12.97 -3.15 5.32
N GLY A 40 -11.65 -3.00 5.13
CA GLY A 40 -11.11 -2.40 3.89
C GLY A 40 -11.35 -3.24 2.63
N MET A 41 -11.45 -4.56 2.76
CA MET A 41 -11.84 -5.42 1.64
C MET A 41 -13.34 -5.31 1.36
N PHE A 42 -14.18 -5.16 2.39
CA PHE A 42 -15.62 -5.03 2.24
C PHE A 42 -16.00 -3.79 1.43
N SER A 43 -15.39 -2.63 1.73
CA SER A 43 -15.61 -1.41 0.96
C SER A 43 -15.20 -1.57 -0.51
N ASN A 44 -14.06 -2.23 -0.77
CA ASN A 44 -13.59 -2.48 -2.12
C ASN A 44 -14.52 -3.44 -2.89
N LEU A 45 -15.01 -4.50 -2.24
CA LEU A 45 -15.96 -5.44 -2.81
C LEU A 45 -17.27 -4.73 -3.21
N LEU A 46 -17.73 -3.82 -2.37
CA LEU A 46 -18.95 -3.05 -2.62
C LEU A 46 -18.77 -2.11 -3.81
N GLU A 47 -17.61 -1.48 -3.94
CA GLU A 47 -17.29 -0.65 -5.10
C GLU A 47 -17.20 -1.49 -6.39
N GLN A 48 -16.55 -2.66 -6.36
CA GLN A 48 -16.50 -3.59 -7.49
C GLN A 48 -17.90 -4.02 -7.95
N LEU A 49 -18.81 -4.30 -7.01
CA LEU A 49 -20.20 -4.61 -7.34
C LEU A 49 -20.97 -3.40 -7.87
N ARG A 50 -20.65 -2.19 -7.40
CA ARG A 50 -21.25 -0.94 -7.89
C ARG A 50 -20.85 -0.66 -9.33
N GLU A 51 -19.56 -0.76 -9.66
CA GLU A 51 -19.05 -0.61 -11.03
C GLU A 51 -19.74 -1.56 -12.02
N GLN A 52 -20.13 -2.75 -11.54
CA GLN A 52 -20.83 -3.77 -12.32
C GLN A 52 -22.36 -3.72 -12.19
N ASN A 53 -22.92 -2.70 -11.54
CA ASN A 53 -24.36 -2.54 -11.27
C ASN A 53 -25.01 -3.76 -10.55
N ALA A 54 -24.23 -4.47 -9.75
CA ALA A 54 -24.57 -5.74 -9.11
C ALA A 54 -24.61 -5.69 -7.58
N VAL A 55 -24.72 -4.51 -6.98
CA VAL A 55 -24.79 -4.33 -5.51
C VAL A 55 -25.91 -5.14 -4.85
N HIS A 56 -27.01 -5.37 -5.57
CA HIS A 56 -28.13 -6.19 -5.10
C HIS A 56 -27.73 -7.66 -4.84
N ARG A 57 -26.61 -8.12 -5.41
CA ARG A 57 -26.08 -9.48 -5.25
C ARG A 57 -25.03 -9.61 -4.14
N LEU A 58 -24.79 -8.55 -3.37
CA LEU A 58 -23.82 -8.55 -2.27
C LEU A 58 -24.00 -9.74 -1.33
N LYS A 59 -25.25 -10.08 -0.98
CA LYS A 59 -25.55 -11.20 -0.09
C LYS A 59 -25.04 -12.53 -0.66
N GLU A 60 -25.27 -12.79 -1.94
CA GLU A 60 -24.78 -13.99 -2.62
C GLU A 60 -23.25 -14.06 -2.58
N VAL A 61 -22.57 -12.92 -2.77
CA VAL A 61 -21.11 -12.85 -2.70
C VAL A 61 -20.60 -13.14 -1.30
N LEU A 62 -21.22 -12.58 -0.26
CA LEU A 62 -20.84 -12.84 1.14
C LEU A 62 -21.04 -14.30 1.53
N GLU A 63 -22.02 -14.99 0.96
CA GLU A 63 -22.25 -16.43 1.14
C GLU A 63 -21.26 -17.30 0.35
N GLU A 64 -20.77 -16.81 -0.79
CA GLU A 64 -19.80 -17.50 -1.65
C GLU A 64 -18.37 -17.40 -1.13
N VAL A 65 -17.99 -16.28 -0.48
CA VAL A 65 -16.63 -16.04 0.04
C VAL A 65 -16.13 -17.16 0.97
N PRO A 66 -16.89 -17.62 1.99
CA PRO A 66 -16.46 -18.74 2.84
C PRO A 66 -16.22 -20.04 2.06
N ARG A 67 -17.02 -20.31 1.02
CA ARG A 67 -16.91 -21.53 0.20
C ARG A 67 -15.63 -21.50 -0.63
N VAL A 68 -15.37 -20.38 -1.30
CA VAL A 68 -14.13 -20.18 -2.06
C VAL A 68 -12.92 -20.27 -1.12
N ARG A 69 -13.02 -19.69 0.08
CA ARG A 69 -11.95 -19.77 1.06
C ARG A 69 -11.66 -21.21 1.50
N GLU A 70 -12.70 -22.00 1.78
CA GLU A 70 -12.56 -23.41 2.13
C GLU A 70 -11.89 -24.18 0.99
N GLU A 71 -12.38 -24.02 -0.24
CA GLU A 71 -11.85 -24.70 -1.43
C GLU A 71 -10.40 -24.32 -1.74
N LEU A 72 -9.99 -23.10 -1.42
CA LEU A 72 -8.61 -22.62 -1.55
C LEU A 72 -7.72 -22.98 -0.34
N GLY A 73 -8.17 -23.86 0.56
CA GLY A 73 -7.36 -24.39 1.65
C GLY A 73 -7.30 -23.47 2.88
N TYR A 74 -8.37 -22.74 3.16
CA TYR A 74 -8.52 -21.87 4.33
C TYR A 74 -7.43 -20.79 4.50
N PRO A 75 -7.04 -20.03 3.46
CA PRO A 75 -6.09 -18.94 3.64
C PRO A 75 -6.63 -17.92 4.67
N PRO A 76 -5.75 -17.30 5.48
CA PRO A 76 -6.13 -16.11 6.23
C PRO A 76 -6.62 -15.03 5.27
N LEU A 77 -7.75 -14.39 5.54
CA LEU A 77 -8.27 -13.33 4.69
C LEU A 77 -7.58 -12.00 5.05
N VAL A 78 -6.35 -11.85 4.54
CA VAL A 78 -5.55 -10.62 4.60
C VAL A 78 -4.96 -10.36 3.23
N THR A 79 -4.51 -9.15 2.93
CA THR A 79 -3.89 -8.87 1.63
C THR A 79 -2.62 -9.72 1.45
N PRO A 80 -2.45 -10.43 0.31
CA PRO A 80 -3.27 -10.38 -0.90
C PRO A 80 -4.45 -11.37 -0.98
N THR A 81 -4.48 -12.43 -0.16
CA THR A 81 -5.44 -13.54 -0.24
C THR A 81 -6.89 -13.10 -0.03
N SER A 82 -7.15 -12.07 0.77
CA SER A 82 -8.47 -11.47 0.93
C SER A 82 -9.06 -11.03 -0.42
N GLN A 83 -8.29 -10.29 -1.22
CA GLN A 83 -8.73 -9.82 -2.54
C GLN A 83 -8.93 -10.99 -3.51
N LEU A 84 -8.06 -12.00 -3.46
CA LEU A 84 -8.16 -13.20 -4.29
C LEU A 84 -9.47 -13.95 -4.05
N VAL A 85 -9.77 -14.29 -2.79
CA VAL A 85 -11.02 -14.97 -2.44
C VAL A 85 -12.24 -14.13 -2.81
N GLY A 86 -12.19 -12.82 -2.52
CA GLY A 86 -13.29 -11.90 -2.84
C GLY A 86 -13.58 -11.80 -4.33
N ILE A 87 -12.56 -11.58 -5.16
CA ILE A 87 -12.76 -11.41 -6.60
C ILE A 87 -13.26 -12.70 -7.24
N GLN A 88 -12.75 -13.86 -6.80
CA GLN A 88 -13.23 -15.15 -7.30
C GLN A 88 -14.68 -15.40 -6.88
N ALA A 89 -15.08 -15.03 -5.66
CA ALA A 89 -16.47 -15.12 -5.21
C ALA A 89 -17.40 -14.21 -6.03
N VAL A 90 -16.98 -12.96 -6.31
CA VAL A 90 -17.72 -12.05 -7.20
C VAL A 90 -17.88 -12.67 -8.58
N LEU A 91 -16.80 -13.20 -9.19
CA LEU A 91 -16.86 -13.82 -10.51
C LEU A 91 -17.76 -15.06 -10.54
N ASN A 92 -17.72 -15.90 -9.49
CA ASN A 92 -18.60 -17.08 -9.37
C ASN A 92 -20.07 -16.68 -9.35
N VAL A 93 -20.42 -15.66 -8.56
CA VAL A 93 -21.78 -15.13 -8.45
C VAL A 93 -22.21 -14.48 -9.77
N LEU A 94 -21.42 -13.55 -10.30
CA LEU A 94 -21.79 -12.77 -11.50
C LEU A 94 -21.89 -13.62 -12.77
N SER A 95 -21.01 -14.59 -12.95
CA SER A 95 -21.09 -15.54 -14.08
C SER A 95 -22.20 -16.57 -13.92
N GLY A 96 -22.72 -16.78 -12.70
CA GLY A 96 -23.68 -17.84 -12.39
C GLY A 96 -23.08 -19.26 -12.45
N LYS A 97 -21.78 -19.39 -12.70
CA LYS A 97 -21.06 -20.67 -12.78
C LYS A 97 -19.71 -20.57 -12.08
N ARG A 98 -19.56 -21.32 -10.98
CA ARG A 98 -18.34 -21.34 -10.17
C ARG A 98 -17.12 -21.73 -11.01
N TYR A 99 -16.04 -20.96 -10.84
CA TYR A 99 -14.74 -21.13 -11.51
C TYR A 99 -14.82 -21.16 -13.06
N SER A 100 -15.87 -20.58 -13.66
CA SER A 100 -15.95 -20.42 -15.11
C SER A 100 -14.98 -19.35 -15.64
N ILE A 101 -14.71 -18.35 -14.82
CA ILE A 101 -13.72 -17.29 -15.04
C ILE A 101 -12.78 -17.33 -13.83
N VAL A 102 -11.50 -17.56 -14.09
CA VAL A 102 -10.48 -17.65 -13.04
C VAL A 102 -9.32 -16.72 -13.36
N PRO A 103 -9.09 -15.66 -12.57
CA PRO A 103 -7.98 -14.74 -12.73
C PRO A 103 -6.63 -15.44 -12.63
N LYS A 104 -5.59 -14.82 -13.20
CA LYS A 104 -4.23 -15.35 -13.19
C LYS A 104 -3.73 -15.54 -11.75
N GLU A 105 -4.01 -14.59 -10.88
CA GLU A 105 -3.56 -14.58 -9.49
C GLU A 105 -4.11 -15.77 -8.69
N ILE A 106 -5.33 -16.23 -9.02
CA ILE A 106 -5.91 -17.45 -8.43
C ILE A 106 -5.19 -18.68 -8.95
N LYS A 107 -4.90 -18.74 -10.25
CA LYS A 107 -4.09 -19.83 -10.82
C LYS A 107 -2.72 -19.87 -10.15
N ASP A 108 -2.08 -18.72 -9.98
CA ASP A 108 -0.76 -18.60 -9.37
C ASP A 108 -0.80 -19.01 -7.88
N TYR A 109 -1.88 -18.68 -7.15
CA TYR A 109 -2.12 -19.18 -5.79
C TYR A 109 -2.22 -20.71 -5.74
N VAL A 110 -3.02 -21.32 -6.63
CA VAL A 110 -3.19 -22.78 -6.69
C VAL A 110 -1.91 -23.49 -7.15
N LYS A 111 -1.09 -22.83 -7.97
CA LYS A 111 0.25 -23.29 -8.34
C LYS A 111 1.27 -23.15 -7.21
N GLY A 112 0.94 -22.49 -6.09
CA GLY A 112 1.82 -22.34 -4.93
C GLY A 112 2.71 -21.09 -4.95
N PHE A 113 2.55 -20.17 -5.90
CA PHE A 113 3.36 -18.95 -5.99
C PHE A 113 3.12 -17.95 -4.85
N TYR A 114 2.08 -18.16 -4.04
CA TYR A 114 1.80 -17.40 -2.82
C TYR A 114 2.23 -18.13 -1.53
N GLY A 115 2.88 -19.28 -1.68
CA GLY A 115 3.24 -20.18 -0.59
C GLY A 115 2.24 -21.31 -0.40
N GLN A 116 2.40 -22.04 0.71
CA GLN A 116 1.56 -23.20 1.03
C GLN A 116 0.31 -22.77 1.82
N PRO A 117 -0.89 -23.19 1.40
CA PRO A 117 -2.12 -22.94 2.15
C PRO A 117 -2.16 -23.72 3.47
N PRO A 118 -2.87 -23.23 4.51
CA PRO A 118 -2.99 -23.92 5.80
C PRO A 118 -3.62 -25.31 5.72
N ALA A 119 -4.55 -25.51 4.77
CA ALA A 119 -5.18 -26.79 4.47
C ALA A 119 -4.99 -27.15 2.99
N PRO A 120 -5.14 -28.42 2.61
CA PRO A 120 -5.15 -28.81 1.20
C PRO A 120 -6.23 -28.06 0.42
N ILE A 121 -5.89 -27.63 -0.80
CA ILE A 121 -6.85 -27.08 -1.76
C ILE A 121 -7.75 -28.24 -2.22
N ASP A 122 -9.04 -27.98 -2.41
CA ASP A 122 -9.97 -28.98 -2.94
C ASP A 122 -9.47 -29.49 -4.31
N GLU A 123 -9.32 -30.81 -4.44
CA GLU A 123 -8.72 -31.43 -5.64
C GLU A 123 -9.57 -31.20 -6.90
N THR A 124 -10.90 -31.11 -6.76
CA THR A 124 -11.80 -30.82 -7.88
C THR A 124 -11.58 -29.40 -8.37
N VAL A 125 -11.52 -28.44 -7.44
CA VAL A 125 -11.27 -27.02 -7.74
C VAL A 125 -9.86 -26.82 -8.29
N LYS A 126 -8.85 -27.46 -7.72
CA LYS A 126 -7.48 -27.44 -8.23
C LYS A 126 -7.43 -27.87 -9.70
N LYS A 127 -8.04 -29.01 -10.03
CA LYS A 127 -8.11 -29.51 -11.41
C LYS A 127 -8.91 -28.58 -12.33
N LEU A 128 -9.94 -27.92 -11.83
CA LEU A 128 -10.73 -26.97 -12.60
C LEU A 128 -9.93 -25.70 -12.94
N ILE A 129 -9.07 -25.24 -12.03
CA ILE A 129 -8.29 -24.00 -12.16
C ILE A 129 -7.02 -24.20 -12.99
N ILE A 130 -6.24 -25.25 -12.71
CA ILE A 130 -4.91 -25.48 -13.32
C ILE A 130 -4.82 -26.76 -14.17
N GLY A 131 -5.89 -27.56 -14.27
CA GLY A 131 -5.85 -28.81 -15.00
C GLY A 131 -4.86 -29.79 -14.39
N ASP A 132 -3.93 -30.27 -15.21
CA ASP A 132 -2.87 -31.20 -14.82
C ASP A 132 -1.51 -30.49 -14.62
N GLU A 133 -1.49 -29.16 -14.55
CA GLU A 133 -0.26 -28.42 -14.25
C GLU A 133 0.23 -28.70 -12.82
N GLU A 134 1.56 -28.75 -12.63
CA GLU A 134 2.15 -29.00 -11.32
C GLU A 134 2.21 -27.73 -10.45
N SER A 135 1.97 -27.91 -9.16
CA SER A 135 2.17 -26.87 -8.15
C SER A 135 3.60 -26.93 -7.62
N ILE A 136 4.23 -25.77 -7.42
CA ILE A 136 5.52 -25.67 -6.73
C ILE A 136 5.36 -25.98 -5.23
N THR A 137 6.42 -26.53 -4.64
CA THR A 137 6.48 -26.85 -3.20
C THR A 137 7.60 -26.11 -2.46
N CYS A 138 8.48 -25.43 -3.19
CA CYS A 138 9.55 -24.59 -2.63
C CYS A 138 9.03 -23.19 -2.29
N ARG A 139 9.88 -22.38 -1.65
CA ARG A 139 9.57 -20.96 -1.42
C ARG A 139 9.54 -20.24 -2.77
N PRO A 140 8.44 -19.55 -3.15
CA PRO A 140 8.31 -18.94 -4.49
C PRO A 140 9.44 -17.96 -4.84
N ALA A 141 9.97 -17.26 -3.84
CA ALA A 141 11.08 -16.31 -4.01
C ALA A 141 12.40 -16.98 -4.44
N ASP A 142 12.56 -18.30 -4.26
CA ASP A 142 13.74 -19.03 -4.71
C ASP A 142 13.78 -19.19 -6.23
N LEU A 143 12.65 -18.98 -6.91
CA LEU A 143 12.52 -19.03 -8.37
C LEU A 143 12.70 -17.65 -9.03
N LEU A 144 12.85 -16.59 -8.24
CA LEU A 144 12.96 -15.23 -8.74
C LEU A 144 14.43 -14.83 -8.91
N GLU A 145 14.74 -14.24 -10.07
CA GLU A 145 16.04 -13.63 -10.31
C GLU A 145 16.14 -12.23 -9.67
N PRO A 146 17.35 -11.76 -9.33
CA PRO A 146 17.56 -10.40 -8.83
C PRO A 146 16.96 -9.34 -9.77
N ALA A 147 16.09 -8.49 -9.22
CA ALA A 147 15.30 -7.53 -10.01
C ALA A 147 16.01 -6.18 -10.21
N LEU A 148 16.85 -5.74 -9.27
CA LEU A 148 17.49 -4.42 -9.31
C LEU A 148 18.50 -4.27 -10.45
N ASP A 149 19.17 -5.37 -10.82
CA ASP A 149 20.15 -5.38 -11.91
C ASP A 149 19.49 -5.37 -13.30
N LYS A 150 18.18 -5.58 -13.35
CA LYS A 150 17.39 -5.70 -14.59
C LYS A 150 16.61 -4.43 -14.95
N ILE A 151 16.90 -3.30 -14.29
CA ILE A 151 16.24 -2.03 -14.60
C ILE A 151 16.59 -1.63 -16.05
N PRO A 152 15.58 -1.44 -16.93
CA PRO A 152 15.82 -1.08 -18.32
C PRO A 152 16.59 0.23 -18.50
N GLU A 153 17.47 0.27 -19.51
CA GLU A 153 18.31 1.44 -19.81
C GLU A 153 17.49 2.71 -20.11
N ASP A 154 16.28 2.57 -20.66
CA ASP A 154 15.38 3.69 -20.95
C ASP A 154 14.71 4.28 -19.69
N VAL A 155 14.70 3.53 -18.58
CA VAL A 155 14.18 4.00 -17.29
C VAL A 155 15.26 4.69 -16.46
N LYS A 156 16.52 4.24 -16.57
CA LYS A 156 17.65 4.80 -15.79
C LYS A 156 17.77 6.33 -15.82
N PRO A 157 17.54 7.05 -16.94
CA PRO A 157 17.58 8.51 -16.97
C PRO A 157 16.57 9.22 -16.07
N TYR A 158 15.55 8.52 -15.59
CA TYR A 158 14.51 9.04 -14.70
C TYR A 158 14.75 8.72 -13.22
N ILE A 159 15.73 7.87 -12.93
CA ILE A 159 16.11 7.46 -11.58
C ILE A 159 17.06 8.50 -11.02
N GLU A 160 16.66 9.14 -9.92
CA GLU A 160 17.46 10.18 -9.25
C GLU A 160 18.07 9.68 -7.92
N SER A 161 17.57 8.58 -7.36
CA SER A 161 18.05 7.98 -6.11
C SER A 161 17.79 6.47 -6.03
N GLU A 162 18.33 5.82 -5.00
CA GLU A 162 18.08 4.38 -4.74
C GLU A 162 16.59 4.11 -4.46
N GLU A 163 15.88 5.03 -3.83
CA GLU A 163 14.44 4.92 -3.60
C GLU A 163 13.65 4.88 -4.90
N ASP A 164 14.12 5.54 -5.97
CA ASP A 164 13.50 5.43 -7.30
C ASP A 164 13.74 4.03 -7.90
N MET A 165 14.92 3.43 -7.69
CA MET A 165 15.17 2.04 -8.10
C MET A 165 14.22 1.08 -7.39
N LEU A 166 14.01 1.24 -6.08
CA LEU A 166 13.06 0.44 -5.31
C LEU A 166 11.61 0.67 -5.76
N THR A 167 11.24 1.93 -6.04
CA THR A 167 9.92 2.28 -6.55
C THR A 167 9.66 1.60 -7.89
N TYR A 168 10.65 1.59 -8.79
CA TYR A 168 10.55 0.87 -10.06
C TYR A 168 10.45 -0.64 -9.86
N ALA A 169 11.26 -1.23 -8.97
CA ALA A 169 11.21 -2.66 -8.68
C ALA A 169 9.84 -3.12 -8.14
N LEU A 170 9.18 -2.30 -7.33
CA LEU A 170 7.85 -2.58 -6.78
C LEU A 170 6.73 -2.33 -7.80
N PHE A 171 6.84 -1.29 -8.63
CA PHE A 171 5.78 -0.83 -9.53
C PHE A 171 6.29 -0.50 -10.94
N PRO A 172 6.85 -1.46 -11.69
CA PRO A 172 7.57 -1.17 -12.94
C PRO A 172 6.69 -0.57 -14.04
N ALA A 173 5.39 -0.88 -14.03
CA ALA A 173 4.43 -0.34 -15.00
C ALA A 173 4.04 1.13 -14.72
N ILE A 174 4.06 1.57 -13.45
CA ILE A 174 3.55 2.89 -13.02
C ILE A 174 4.70 3.88 -12.80
N ALA A 175 5.84 3.38 -12.30
CA ALA A 175 6.98 4.20 -11.89
C ALA A 175 7.52 5.12 -13.01
N PRO A 176 7.69 4.69 -14.28
CA PRO A 176 8.22 5.57 -15.32
C PRO A 176 7.36 6.82 -15.57
N GLU A 177 6.03 6.68 -15.55
CA GLU A 177 5.13 7.81 -15.71
C GLU A 177 5.18 8.74 -14.49
N PHE A 178 5.25 8.16 -13.29
CA PHE A 178 5.43 8.91 -12.05
C PHE A 178 6.71 9.76 -12.06
N PHE A 179 7.84 9.20 -12.48
CA PHE A 179 9.10 9.93 -12.56
C PHE A 179 9.05 11.07 -13.58
N LYS A 180 8.43 10.83 -14.75
CA LYS A 180 8.20 11.87 -15.77
C LYS A 180 7.35 13.02 -15.21
N LYS A 181 6.25 12.70 -14.52
CA LYS A 181 5.38 13.70 -13.87
C LYS A 181 6.11 14.49 -12.78
N ARG A 182 6.96 13.84 -11.96
CA ARG A 182 7.80 14.51 -10.95
C ARG A 182 8.72 15.53 -11.61
N LYS A 183 9.41 15.14 -12.68
CA LYS A 183 10.32 16.02 -13.42
C LYS A 183 9.58 17.21 -14.02
N ALA A 184 8.46 16.96 -14.70
CA ALA A 184 7.64 18.02 -15.30
C ALA A 184 7.16 19.03 -14.25
N LYS A 185 6.59 18.58 -13.12
CA LYS A 185 6.15 19.46 -12.03
C LYS A 185 7.28 20.32 -11.45
N ARG A 186 8.50 19.78 -11.36
CA ARG A 186 9.65 20.54 -10.89
C ARG A 186 10.07 21.62 -11.89
N GLU A 187 10.04 21.32 -13.18
CA GLU A 187 10.32 22.32 -14.22
C GLU A 187 9.26 23.42 -14.27
N GLU A 188 7.97 23.07 -14.17
CA GLU A 188 6.87 24.04 -14.02
C GLU A 188 7.09 24.95 -12.81
N ALA A 189 7.42 24.37 -11.65
CA ALA A 189 7.71 25.13 -10.43
C ALA A 189 8.88 26.10 -10.65
N LYS A 190 9.98 25.68 -11.29
CA LYS A 190 11.13 26.55 -11.60
C LYS A 190 10.72 27.72 -12.51
N THR A 191 9.93 27.46 -13.55
CA THR A 191 9.47 28.52 -14.46
C THR A 191 8.48 29.51 -13.83
N SER A 192 7.80 29.13 -12.75
CA SER A 192 6.89 30.01 -12.00
C SER A 192 7.60 30.93 -11.00
N ILE A 193 8.90 30.74 -10.75
CA ILE A 193 9.69 31.57 -9.85
C ILE A 193 10.20 32.80 -10.63
N PRO A 194 9.97 34.05 -10.16
CA PRO A 194 10.52 35.24 -10.79
C PRO A 194 12.05 35.17 -10.91
N GLN A 195 12.62 35.67 -12.01
CA GLN A 195 14.07 35.58 -12.29
C GLN A 195 14.95 36.15 -11.16
N GLU A 196 14.50 37.22 -10.50
CA GLU A 196 15.21 37.82 -9.36
C GLU A 196 15.34 36.84 -8.18
N ARG A 197 14.26 36.11 -7.87
CA ARG A 197 14.25 35.12 -6.79
C ARG A 197 15.06 33.86 -7.14
N MET A 198 15.13 33.52 -8.43
CA MET A 198 16.03 32.45 -8.89
C MET A 198 17.50 32.82 -8.68
N ALA A 199 17.90 34.06 -9.01
CA ALA A 199 19.26 34.53 -8.79
C ALA A 199 19.65 34.55 -7.30
N GLU A 200 18.72 34.95 -6.42
CA GLU A 200 18.92 34.87 -4.96
C GLU A 200 19.11 33.42 -4.49
N LEU A 201 18.28 32.48 -4.96
CA LEU A 201 18.39 31.05 -4.60
C LEU A 201 19.70 30.43 -5.08
N GLU A 202 20.17 30.79 -6.27
CA GLU A 202 21.47 30.35 -6.80
C GLU A 202 22.64 30.86 -5.96
N GLN A 203 22.60 32.13 -5.54
CA GLN A 203 23.61 32.67 -4.63
C GLN A 203 23.61 31.96 -3.28
N VAL A 204 22.43 31.72 -2.70
CA VAL A 204 22.30 30.99 -1.43
C VAL A 204 22.80 29.55 -1.57
N ALA A 205 22.50 28.87 -2.67
CA ALA A 205 22.99 27.52 -2.95
C ALA A 205 24.52 27.49 -3.11
N ALA A 206 25.10 28.43 -3.85
CA ALA A 206 26.55 28.54 -4.02
C ALA A 206 27.27 28.79 -2.69
N ILE A 207 26.75 29.70 -1.86
CA ILE A 207 27.30 29.97 -0.52
C ILE A 207 27.17 28.72 0.37
N SER A 208 26.02 28.04 0.35
CA SER A 208 25.79 26.83 1.15
C SER A 208 26.74 25.69 0.74
N ALA A 209 26.95 25.50 -0.56
CA ALA A 209 27.88 24.51 -1.08
C ALA A 209 29.34 24.85 -0.71
N ALA A 210 29.74 26.12 -0.81
CA ALA A 210 31.06 26.58 -0.40
C ALA A 210 31.30 26.39 1.11
N ILE A 211 30.29 26.71 1.94
CA ILE A 211 30.34 26.48 3.39
C ILE A 211 30.45 24.98 3.68
N ALA A 212 29.64 24.14 3.05
CA ALA A 212 29.66 22.68 3.23
C ALA A 212 31.02 22.06 2.82
N ALA A 213 31.60 22.51 1.70
CA ALA A 213 32.92 22.08 1.26
C ALA A 213 34.02 22.56 2.22
N TYR A 214 33.93 23.81 2.70
CA TYR A 214 34.85 24.36 3.69
C TYR A 214 34.77 23.60 5.02
N THR A 215 33.57 23.33 5.56
CA THR A 215 33.40 22.55 6.79
C THR A 215 33.82 21.09 6.62
N ALA A 216 33.64 20.48 5.45
CA ALA A 216 34.17 19.15 5.17
C ALA A 216 35.71 19.13 5.05
N SER A 217 36.32 20.21 4.56
CA SER A 217 37.78 20.34 4.44
C SER A 217 38.51 20.63 5.76
N LEU A 218 37.80 21.19 6.74
CA LEU A 218 38.27 21.34 8.10
C LEU A 218 38.10 20.00 8.83
N GLY A 219 39.09 19.10 8.64
CA GLY A 219 39.15 17.84 9.38
C GLY A 219 38.89 18.06 10.86
N GLU A 220 37.87 17.36 11.37
CA GLU A 220 37.21 17.49 12.69
C GLU A 220 36.21 18.65 12.86
N VAL A 221 34.96 18.38 12.50
CA VAL A 221 33.82 19.20 12.94
C VAL A 221 33.47 18.82 14.38
N LYS A 222 33.92 19.63 15.35
CA LYS A 222 33.27 19.67 16.67
C LYS A 222 31.89 20.28 16.47
N ALA A 223 30.85 19.45 16.49
CA ALA A 223 29.47 19.91 16.41
C ALA A 223 29.21 20.94 17.52
N LEU A 224 29.10 22.22 17.16
CA LEU A 224 28.56 23.25 18.02
C LEU A 224 27.05 23.03 18.08
N THR A 225 26.62 22.07 18.88
CA THR A 225 25.24 22.00 19.33
C THR A 225 24.95 23.30 20.05
N LEU A 226 24.12 24.16 19.44
CA LEU A 226 23.48 25.26 20.12
C LEU A 226 22.82 24.68 21.37
N GLN A 227 23.43 24.90 22.54
CA GLN A 227 22.75 24.60 23.80
C GLN A 227 21.58 25.57 23.87
N ARG A 228 20.43 25.08 23.43
CA ARG A 228 19.14 25.73 23.65
C ARG A 228 19.12 26.05 25.14
N ALA A 229 19.06 27.33 25.50
CA ALA A 229 18.89 27.74 26.89
C ALA A 229 17.78 26.86 27.46
N ARG A 230 18.06 26.17 28.58
CA ARG A 230 17.11 25.28 29.25
C ARG A 230 15.85 26.08 29.60
N ARG A 231 14.92 26.20 28.66
CA ARG A 231 13.52 26.48 28.97
C ARG A 231 13.04 25.24 29.70
N GLY A 232 12.40 25.48 30.85
CA GLY A 232 11.89 24.45 31.73
C GLY A 232 11.21 23.33 30.95
N ILE A 233 11.33 22.11 31.47
CA ILE A 233 10.79 20.90 30.86
C ILE A 233 9.35 21.18 30.45
N SER A 234 9.06 21.01 29.16
CA SER A 234 7.71 21.18 28.61
C SER A 234 6.73 20.31 29.43
N PRO A 235 5.54 20.81 29.78
CA PRO A 235 4.50 20.02 30.43
C PRO A 235 4.22 18.69 29.72
N TRP A 236 4.38 18.64 28.39
CA TRP A 236 4.26 17.43 27.58
C TRP A 236 5.33 16.37 27.86
N VAL A 237 6.55 16.79 28.17
CA VAL A 237 7.67 15.88 28.51
C VAL A 237 7.52 15.33 29.93
N LEU A 238 6.89 16.07 30.84
CA LEU A 238 6.53 15.59 32.18
C LEU A 238 5.39 14.56 32.13
N ALA A 239 4.34 14.83 31.33
CA ALA A 239 3.20 13.93 31.18
C ALA A 239 3.59 12.56 30.60
N GLY A 240 4.48 12.53 29.58
CA GLY A 240 4.95 11.27 28.99
C GLY A 240 5.87 10.43 29.89
N ARG A 241 6.46 11.03 30.94
CA ARG A 241 7.33 10.31 31.89
C ARG A 241 6.58 9.75 33.09
N GLN A 242 5.46 10.37 33.49
CA GLN A 242 4.62 9.81 34.56
C GLN A 242 3.90 8.52 34.12
N SER A 243 3.44 8.43 32.87
CA SER A 243 2.74 7.21 32.42
C SER A 243 3.66 5.98 32.33
N LEU A 244 4.97 6.18 32.15
CA LEU A 244 5.97 5.11 32.14
C LEU A 244 6.42 4.69 33.55
N ALA A 245 6.17 5.51 34.57
CA ALA A 245 6.45 5.18 35.97
C ALA A 245 5.26 4.50 36.67
N GLU A 246 4.03 4.78 36.24
CA GLU A 246 2.82 4.14 36.78
C GLU A 246 2.51 2.78 36.13
N GLN A 247 3.03 2.52 34.92
CA GLN A 247 3.00 1.20 34.29
C GLN A 247 4.34 0.49 34.56
N GLY A 248 4.55 0.11 35.82
CA GLY A 248 5.74 -0.60 36.26
C GLY A 248 5.99 -1.87 35.44
N VAL A 249 7.21 -1.96 34.90
CA VAL A 249 7.94 -3.21 34.71
C VAL A 249 8.38 -3.71 36.07
#